data_AF-A0A523MUD9-F1
#
_entry.id   AF-A0A523MUD9-F1
#
_cell.length_a   1.000
_cell.length_b   1.000
_cell.length_c   1.000
_cell.angle_alpha   90.00
_cell.angle_beta   90.00
_cell.angle_gamma   90.00
#
_symmetry.space_group_name_H-M   'P 1'
#
loop_
_entity.id
_entity.type
_entity.pdbx_description
1 polymer ?
#
loop_
_entity_poly.entity_id
_entity_poly.type
_entity_poly.pdbx_seq_one_letter_code
_entity_poly.pdbx_strand_id
1 'polypeptide(L)'
;MIEFGKEAAPGSEYLQETPDSGMKHDPHDMGHMDHGMPSDPFLKRGEHDMSNLQKPATTAQALLNRGRNIYLHMCVFCHGRDGNGGGTATDYLYPWPRDFRKGIFKFRSTPTGTLPKDEDLYRTIIRGVPGTSMPAWGQALSPQDTWALVNLIKSFSDRFRNEAPGESLKITPVPSSEALIAKGKKLYVEHKCTDCHGVSGRGDGRLAELLMDAWKHAVFVHDITNPNYFKAGHEPKDIFRTISTGLGGTPMSSYIHLPEEDRWALVHFIRSNFRTGFQQAEFETDLHSYYVPYELDTNPDSPVWKDIRSTNLILRPLSARRDAIGVINVTSVNNGEDLAIRLKWKDPTHDGFVEGRIDVYTDGVAVQLALGDVTLHTHGHNEPFFGMGNRGKPVNIWHWKAGLEETLEASEDSEYSTGGVDMDALIFGGVMNNPVTKLGTTQLNAVEELNAEGFGTITPQPREYQNVEGSGVWKDGEWTVVFMRSVAVFGKWDAVIDKKGPLLVAFAVWDGAKEDRNGRKVISVWQRLDIIHPTSTAKGG
;
A
#
# COMPACT_ATOMS: atom_id res chain seq x y z
N MET A 1 26.37 -42.49 23.38
CA MET A 1 25.03 -42.30 22.79
C MET A 1 24.30 -41.30 23.65
N ILE A 2 24.15 -40.07 23.15
CA ILE A 2 23.29 -39.04 23.73
C ILE A 2 22.50 -38.52 22.52
N GLU A 3 21.20 -38.82 22.49
CA GLU A 3 20.30 -38.36 21.44
C GLU A 3 20.04 -36.86 21.63
N PHE A 4 20.48 -36.06 20.67
CA PHE A 4 19.97 -34.71 20.49
C PHE A 4 18.64 -34.83 19.74
N GLY A 5 17.54 -34.53 20.44
CA GLY A 5 16.21 -34.46 19.85
C GLY A 5 16.21 -33.49 18.66
N LYS A 6 15.67 -33.94 17.52
CA LYS A 6 15.42 -33.08 16.36
C LYS A 6 14.36 -32.04 16.76
N GLU A 7 14.79 -30.82 17.07
CA GLU A 7 13.86 -29.69 17.09
C GLU A 7 13.33 -29.46 15.67
N ALA A 8 12.00 -29.42 15.55
CA ALA A 8 11.30 -29.25 14.29
C ALA A 8 11.63 -27.86 13.70
N ALA A 9 11.87 -27.77 12.39
CA ALA A 9 12.11 -26.48 11.75
C ALA A 9 10.86 -25.59 11.92
N PRO A 10 10.99 -24.29 12.26
CA PRO A 10 9.84 -23.40 12.33
C PRO A 10 9.02 -23.46 11.02
N GLY A 11 7.77 -23.91 11.11
CA GLY A 11 6.88 -24.14 9.96
C GLY A 11 6.58 -25.60 9.60
N SER A 12 7.30 -26.59 10.14
CA SER A 12 6.97 -28.02 9.90
C SER A 12 5.70 -28.48 10.63
N GLU A 13 5.31 -27.77 11.70
CA GLU A 13 4.06 -28.03 12.45
C GLU A 13 2.78 -27.57 11.72
N TYR A 14 2.90 -27.01 10.51
CA TYR A 14 1.78 -26.64 9.63
C TYR A 14 1.73 -27.46 8.35
N LEU A 15 2.63 -28.44 8.20
CA LEU A 15 2.58 -29.42 7.14
C LEU A 15 1.74 -30.62 7.59
N GLN A 16 0.42 -30.46 7.70
CA GLN A 16 -0.54 -31.53 7.38
C GLN A 16 -2.01 -31.09 7.38
N GLU A 17 -2.62 -31.36 6.22
CA GLU A 17 -3.98 -31.79 5.87
C GLU A 17 -5.23 -31.06 6.41
N THR A 18 -6.08 -30.65 5.46
CA THR A 18 -7.44 -30.09 5.60
C THR A 18 -8.46 -31.17 6.03
N PRO A 19 -9.73 -30.85 6.39
CA PRO A 19 -10.19 -30.83 7.78
C PRO A 19 -11.32 -31.85 8.05
N ASP A 20 -11.26 -32.58 9.17
CA ASP A 20 -12.50 -33.01 9.82
C ASP A 20 -12.27 -33.37 11.30
N SER A 21 -13.22 -32.93 12.12
CA SER A 21 -13.62 -33.41 13.46
C SER A 21 -13.76 -32.29 14.49
N GLY A 22 -15.00 -32.15 14.96
CA GLY A 22 -15.52 -31.03 15.72
C GLY A 22 -14.84 -30.80 17.08
N MET A 23 -14.64 -29.52 17.39
CA MET A 23 -14.30 -29.09 18.75
C MET A 23 -15.57 -28.97 19.58
N LYS A 24 -15.61 -29.73 20.68
CA LYS A 24 -16.47 -29.46 21.84
C LYS A 24 -15.79 -28.39 22.69
N HIS A 25 -16.56 -27.39 23.10
CA HIS A 25 -16.16 -26.42 24.11
C HIS A 25 -16.30 -27.04 25.50
N ASP A 26 -15.25 -26.90 26.34
CA ASP A 26 -15.38 -26.91 27.80
C ASP A 26 -14.77 -25.60 28.34
N PRO A 27 -15.45 -24.90 29.26
CA PRO A 27 -14.90 -23.75 29.97
C PRO A 27 -14.17 -24.23 31.23
N HIS A 28 -13.13 -23.53 31.66
CA HIS A 28 -12.79 -23.23 33.07
C HIS A 28 -11.31 -22.84 33.21
N ASP A 29 -11.07 -21.62 33.70
CA ASP A 29 -10.51 -21.34 35.04
C ASP A 29 -9.60 -20.11 35.00
N MET A 30 -10.08 -19.01 35.59
CA MET A 30 -9.40 -17.72 35.68
C MET A 30 -8.71 -17.65 37.05
N GLY A 31 -7.50 -18.21 37.14
CA GLY A 31 -6.62 -18.04 38.28
C GLY A 31 -5.77 -16.78 38.15
N HIS A 32 -6.04 -15.78 38.98
CA HIS A 32 -5.17 -14.63 39.20
C HIS A 32 -3.82 -15.05 39.81
N MET A 33 -2.71 -14.68 39.18
CA MET A 33 -1.44 -14.47 39.87
C MET A 33 -0.81 -13.15 39.42
N ASP A 34 -0.69 -12.25 40.40
CA ASP A 34 0.03 -10.99 40.37
C ASP A 34 1.52 -11.26 40.70
N HIS A 35 2.41 -10.87 39.79
CA HIS A 35 3.82 -10.66 40.10
C HIS A 35 4.36 -9.44 39.33
N GLY A 36 4.71 -8.41 40.09
CA GLY A 36 5.32 -7.18 39.61
C GLY A 36 6.63 -7.37 38.84
N MET A 37 6.62 -6.83 37.62
CA MET A 37 7.78 -6.39 36.85
C MET A 37 7.45 -4.98 36.32
N PRO A 38 8.41 -4.03 36.29
CA PRO A 38 8.13 -2.65 35.90
C PRO A 38 7.90 -2.55 34.38
N SER A 39 6.80 -1.87 34.02
CA SER A 39 6.42 -1.33 32.71
C SER A 39 7.32 -1.65 31.50
N ASP A 40 6.87 -2.57 30.63
CA ASP A 40 6.85 -2.37 29.17
C ASP A 40 5.93 -3.39 28.47
N PRO A 41 4.78 -2.95 27.94
CA PRO A 41 3.98 -3.75 27.00
C PRO A 41 3.72 -3.02 25.65
N PHE A 42 4.78 -2.54 24.97
CA PHE A 42 4.78 -2.09 23.54
C PHE A 42 4.28 -0.68 23.24
N LEU A 43 4.29 0.22 24.21
CA LEU A 43 3.95 1.62 23.99
C LEU A 43 5.20 2.49 23.87
N LYS A 44 5.63 2.71 22.63
CA LYS A 44 5.97 4.03 22.09
C LYS A 44 5.95 3.90 20.57
N ARG A 45 5.14 4.74 19.90
CA ARG A 45 5.42 5.13 18.51
C ARG A 45 6.87 5.57 18.50
N GLY A 46 7.74 4.72 17.99
CA GLY A 46 9.16 4.96 17.96
C GLY A 46 9.53 5.06 16.51
N GLU A 47 9.53 6.29 15.98
CA GLU A 47 10.27 6.55 14.76
C GLU A 47 11.70 6.09 15.02
N HIS A 48 12.09 5.01 14.36
CA HIS A 48 13.43 4.47 14.49
C HIS A 48 14.03 4.33 13.11
N ASP A 49 15.34 4.55 13.07
CA ASP A 49 16.11 4.58 11.85
C ASP A 49 17.35 3.70 12.00
N MET A 50 18.33 3.92 11.12
CA MET A 50 19.57 3.17 11.12
C MET A 50 20.60 3.69 12.15
N SER A 51 20.28 4.71 12.96
CA SER A 51 21.22 5.33 13.90
C SER A 51 21.43 4.51 15.17
N ASN A 52 20.44 3.71 15.59
CA ASN A 52 20.53 2.84 16.76
C ASN A 52 20.08 1.40 16.44
N LEU A 53 21.06 0.54 16.15
CA LEU A 53 20.86 -0.85 15.73
C LEU A 53 21.11 -1.85 16.86
N GLN A 54 20.92 -1.45 18.12
CA GLN A 54 21.14 -2.36 19.25
C GLN A 54 20.18 -3.55 19.18
N LYS A 55 20.73 -4.77 19.05
CA LYS A 55 19.94 -5.99 19.05
C LYS A 55 19.38 -6.25 20.46
N PRO A 56 18.12 -6.71 20.61
CA PRO A 56 17.52 -6.94 21.91
C PRO A 56 18.28 -8.04 22.68
N ALA A 57 18.49 -7.82 23.98
CA ALA A 57 19.09 -8.81 24.87
C ALA A 57 18.04 -9.86 25.31
N THR A 58 17.61 -10.71 24.38
CA THR A 58 16.63 -11.77 24.62
C THR A 58 16.98 -13.04 23.86
N THR A 59 16.32 -14.17 24.16
CA THR A 59 16.60 -15.45 23.50
C THR A 59 16.12 -15.45 22.05
N ALA A 60 16.78 -16.24 21.19
CA ALA A 60 16.35 -16.40 19.81
C ALA A 60 14.90 -16.92 19.71
N GLN A 61 14.50 -17.84 20.58
CA GLN A 61 13.13 -18.37 20.60
C GLN A 61 12.08 -17.30 20.94
N ALA A 62 12.38 -16.41 21.89
CA ALA A 62 11.49 -15.30 22.23
C ALA A 62 11.31 -14.33 21.05
N LEU A 63 12.41 -14.03 20.32
CA LEU A 63 12.35 -13.23 19.09
C LEU A 63 11.56 -13.93 17.98
N LEU A 64 11.72 -15.25 17.80
CA LEU A 64 10.96 -16.01 16.82
C LEU A 64 9.45 -15.94 17.10
N ASN A 65 9.03 -16.18 18.34
CA ASN A 65 7.62 -16.15 18.73
C ASN A 65 7.03 -14.74 18.54
N ARG A 66 7.77 -13.71 18.97
CA ARG A 66 7.38 -12.31 18.76
C ARG A 66 7.25 -11.96 17.28
N GLY A 67 8.29 -12.28 16.50
CA GLY A 67 8.34 -12.02 15.06
C GLY A 67 7.21 -12.73 14.34
N ARG A 68 6.88 -13.96 14.74
CA ARG A 68 5.79 -14.75 14.16
C ARG A 68 4.44 -14.06 14.32
N ASN A 69 4.12 -13.57 15.51
CA ASN A 69 2.84 -12.88 15.75
C ASN A 69 2.69 -11.65 14.85
N ILE A 70 3.74 -10.85 14.75
CA ILE A 70 3.76 -9.64 13.89
C ILE A 70 3.66 -10.04 12.41
N TYR A 71 4.42 -11.06 12.00
CA TYR A 71 4.44 -11.55 10.63
C TYR A 71 3.07 -12.05 10.17
N LEU A 72 2.37 -12.82 11.01
CA LEU A 72 1.04 -13.33 10.74
C LEU A 72 -0.03 -12.22 10.67
N HIS A 73 0.25 -11.06 11.23
CA HIS A 73 -0.66 -9.93 11.21
C HIS A 73 -0.39 -8.94 10.07
N MET A 74 0.88 -8.78 9.65
CA MET A 74 1.26 -7.73 8.70
C MET A 74 1.85 -8.27 7.39
N CYS A 75 2.68 -9.29 7.48
CA CYS A 75 3.56 -9.71 6.38
C CYS A 75 2.98 -10.87 5.58
N VAL A 76 2.21 -11.75 6.23
CA VAL A 76 1.73 -13.02 5.69
C VAL A 76 0.84 -12.85 4.45
N PHE A 77 0.07 -11.77 4.37
CA PHE A 77 -0.84 -11.51 3.25
C PHE A 77 -0.09 -11.37 1.93
N CYS A 78 1.15 -10.88 1.96
CA CYS A 78 2.01 -10.78 0.78
C CYS A 78 3.04 -11.94 0.73
N HIS A 79 3.74 -12.18 1.85
CA HIS A 79 4.90 -13.07 1.85
C HIS A 79 4.57 -14.56 2.10
N GLY A 80 3.31 -14.92 2.37
CA GLY A 80 2.89 -16.30 2.62
C GLY A 80 3.29 -16.81 4.00
N ARG A 81 2.60 -17.84 4.51
CA ARG A 81 2.83 -18.37 5.88
C ARG A 81 4.20 -19.01 6.06
N ASP A 82 4.75 -19.60 5.01
CA ASP A 82 6.07 -20.27 4.94
C ASP A 82 7.16 -19.36 4.35
N GLY A 83 6.88 -18.06 4.15
CA GLY A 83 7.83 -17.11 3.58
C GLY A 83 8.10 -17.30 2.08
N ASN A 84 7.23 -18.00 1.36
CA ASN A 84 7.40 -18.32 -0.06
C ASN A 84 7.07 -17.18 -1.04
N GLY A 85 6.55 -16.05 -0.57
CA GLY A 85 6.14 -14.93 -1.42
C GLY A 85 4.75 -15.12 -2.08
N GLY A 86 3.96 -16.09 -1.63
CA GLY A 86 2.65 -16.47 -2.18
C GLY A 86 1.50 -16.30 -1.19
N GLY A 87 1.44 -15.17 -0.49
CA GLY A 87 0.29 -14.81 0.35
C GLY A 87 -0.97 -14.50 -0.47
N THR A 88 -2.14 -14.37 0.18
CA THR A 88 -3.44 -14.15 -0.47
C THR A 88 -3.54 -12.88 -1.32
N ALA A 89 -2.68 -11.88 -1.07
CA ALA A 89 -2.62 -10.66 -1.87
C ALA A 89 -1.87 -10.85 -3.20
N THR A 90 -1.05 -11.89 -3.34
CA THR A 90 -0.01 -12.03 -4.38
C THR A 90 -0.55 -11.91 -5.80
N ASP A 91 -1.76 -12.41 -6.06
CA ASP A 91 -2.38 -12.39 -7.38
C ASP A 91 -2.67 -10.96 -7.89
N TYR A 92 -2.67 -9.97 -7.00
CA TYR A 92 -2.89 -8.56 -7.30
C TYR A 92 -1.60 -7.73 -7.28
N LEU A 93 -0.46 -8.36 -6.94
CA LEU A 93 0.80 -7.66 -6.69
C LEU A 93 1.78 -7.85 -7.84
N TYR A 94 2.29 -6.73 -8.33
CA TYR A 94 3.44 -6.71 -9.23
C TYR A 94 4.37 -5.55 -8.83
N PRO A 95 5.68 -5.78 -8.61
CA PRO A 95 6.38 -7.06 -8.62
C PRO A 95 5.95 -7.97 -7.47
N TRP A 96 6.07 -9.28 -7.68
CA TRP A 96 5.75 -10.29 -6.68
C TRP A 96 6.55 -10.11 -5.37
N PRO A 97 5.93 -10.43 -4.21
CA PRO A 97 6.60 -10.48 -2.92
C PRO A 97 7.82 -11.40 -2.92
N ARG A 98 8.76 -11.13 -2.01
CA ARG A 98 10.01 -11.91 -1.91
C ARG A 98 9.74 -13.31 -1.32
N ASP A 99 10.20 -14.34 -2.03
CA ASP A 99 10.45 -15.68 -1.45
C ASP A 99 11.73 -15.64 -0.60
N PHE A 100 11.59 -15.78 0.71
CA PHE A 100 12.70 -15.76 1.66
C PHE A 100 13.45 -17.09 1.74
N ARG A 101 12.84 -18.20 1.34
CA ARG A 101 13.36 -19.57 1.57
C ARG A 101 14.66 -19.84 0.82
N LYS A 102 14.88 -19.16 -0.30
CA LYS A 102 16.11 -19.26 -1.09
C LYS A 102 17.29 -18.45 -0.52
N GLY A 103 17.05 -17.57 0.45
CA GLY A 103 18.11 -16.70 0.98
C GLY A 103 18.69 -15.72 -0.05
N ILE A 104 17.93 -15.41 -1.12
CA ILE A 104 18.36 -14.50 -2.20
C ILE A 104 17.68 -13.14 -1.97
N PHE A 105 18.46 -12.15 -1.56
CA PHE A 105 17.98 -10.80 -1.27
C PHE A 105 18.47 -9.77 -2.27
N LYS A 106 17.59 -8.84 -2.67
CA LYS A 106 17.92 -7.78 -3.64
C LYS A 106 18.81 -6.70 -3.02
N PHE A 107 18.44 -6.21 -1.83
CA PHE A 107 19.04 -5.02 -1.22
C PHE A 107 20.03 -5.46 -0.14
N ARG A 108 21.33 -5.40 -0.47
CA ARG A 108 22.42 -5.90 0.36
C ARG A 108 23.57 -4.91 0.41
N SER A 109 24.36 -4.98 1.47
CA SER A 109 25.66 -4.35 1.61
C SER A 109 26.80 -5.31 1.28
N THR A 110 26.49 -6.58 1.03
CA THR A 110 27.43 -7.68 0.79
C THR A 110 27.55 -8.02 -0.70
N PRO A 111 28.67 -8.64 -1.15
CA PRO A 111 28.89 -9.03 -2.54
C PRO A 111 27.77 -9.91 -3.11
N THR A 112 27.57 -9.86 -4.43
CA THR A 112 26.59 -10.72 -5.11
C THR A 112 26.79 -12.20 -4.79
N GLY A 113 25.70 -12.96 -4.65
CA GLY A 113 25.72 -14.38 -4.26
C GLY A 113 25.79 -14.65 -2.75
N THR A 114 26.28 -13.70 -1.94
CA THR A 114 26.37 -13.87 -0.47
C THR A 114 25.11 -13.42 0.27
N LEU A 115 24.93 -13.90 1.51
CA LEU A 115 23.80 -13.51 2.36
C LEU A 115 23.86 -12.02 2.76
N PRO A 116 22.69 -11.37 2.96
CA PRO A 116 22.61 -10.02 3.53
C PRO A 116 23.16 -10.00 4.96
N LYS A 117 23.60 -8.81 5.42
CA LYS A 117 23.73 -8.56 6.86
C LYS A 117 22.35 -8.41 7.49
N ASP A 118 22.25 -8.60 8.80
CA ASP A 118 20.99 -8.43 9.52
C ASP A 118 20.49 -6.98 9.39
N GLU A 119 21.41 -6.02 9.35
CA GLU A 119 21.14 -4.59 9.19
C GLU A 119 20.59 -4.25 7.79
N ASP A 120 20.87 -5.06 6.76
CA ASP A 120 20.25 -4.89 5.44
C ASP A 120 18.77 -5.28 5.45
N LEU A 121 18.43 -6.36 6.16
CA LEU A 121 17.05 -6.79 6.35
C LEU A 121 16.28 -5.77 7.18
N TYR A 122 16.87 -5.34 8.30
CA TYR A 122 16.33 -4.29 9.16
C TYR A 122 16.01 -3.01 8.37
N ARG A 123 17.00 -2.51 7.61
CA ARG A 123 16.84 -1.33 6.75
C ARG A 123 15.71 -1.47 5.74
N THR A 124 15.57 -2.65 5.14
CA THR A 124 14.54 -2.91 4.14
C THR A 124 13.14 -2.89 4.77
N ILE A 125 12.98 -3.43 5.98
CA ILE A 125 11.69 -3.42 6.70
C ILE A 125 11.30 -1.98 7.06
N ILE A 126 12.20 -1.23 7.68
CA ILE A 126 11.84 0.10 8.19
C ILE A 126 11.63 1.13 7.08
N ARG A 127 12.33 1.01 5.95
CA ARG A 127 12.22 1.93 4.80
C ARG A 127 11.21 1.47 3.74
N GLY A 128 10.76 0.22 3.81
CA GLY A 128 9.94 -0.38 2.77
C GLY A 128 10.70 -0.50 1.44
N VAL A 129 9.95 -0.73 0.36
CA VAL A 129 10.51 -0.86 -0.99
C VAL A 129 9.75 0.06 -1.95
N PRO A 130 10.27 1.29 -2.20
CA PRO A 130 9.61 2.25 -3.07
C PRO A 130 9.29 1.70 -4.47
N GLY A 131 8.15 2.12 -5.04
CA GLY A 131 7.66 1.62 -6.32
C GLY A 131 7.12 0.18 -6.28
N THR A 132 6.85 -0.36 -5.09
CA THR A 132 6.15 -1.63 -4.87
C THR A 132 5.10 -1.47 -3.77
N SER A 133 4.34 -2.52 -3.50
CA SER A 133 3.35 -2.56 -2.41
C SER A 133 3.94 -2.77 -1.02
N MET A 134 5.27 -2.83 -0.85
CA MET A 134 5.89 -2.99 0.48
C MET A 134 6.09 -1.63 1.17
N PRO A 135 5.27 -1.28 2.17
CA PRO A 135 5.34 0.01 2.85
C PRO A 135 6.51 0.08 3.85
N ALA A 136 6.77 1.28 4.37
CA ALA A 136 7.88 1.58 5.28
C ALA A 136 7.48 1.43 6.75
N TRP A 137 7.89 0.33 7.40
CA TRP A 137 7.40 -0.02 8.73
C TRP A 137 8.10 0.71 9.90
N GLY A 138 9.03 1.63 9.63
CA GLY A 138 9.85 2.27 10.67
C GLY A 138 9.09 3.15 11.66
N GLN A 139 7.92 3.65 11.28
CA GLN A 139 7.01 4.42 12.15
C GLN A 139 5.98 3.52 12.86
N ALA A 140 5.72 2.33 12.31
CA ALA A 140 4.68 1.39 12.76
C ALA A 140 5.20 0.31 13.73
N LEU A 141 6.48 -0.03 13.65
CA LEU A 141 7.11 -1.07 14.47
C LEU A 141 8.09 -0.46 15.47
N SER A 142 8.30 -1.11 16.60
CA SER A 142 9.43 -0.80 17.49
C SER A 142 10.75 -1.40 16.95
N PRO A 143 11.93 -0.91 17.37
CA PRO A 143 13.20 -1.56 17.04
C PRO A 143 13.24 -3.05 17.38
N GLN A 144 12.65 -3.44 18.51
CA GLN A 144 12.57 -4.81 18.99
C GLN A 144 11.70 -5.68 18.07
N ASP A 145 10.60 -5.13 17.57
CA ASP A 145 9.71 -5.80 16.59
C ASP A 145 10.41 -6.02 15.26
N THR A 146 11.10 -4.99 14.77
CA THR A 146 11.88 -5.09 13.54
C THR A 146 12.95 -6.16 13.66
N TRP A 147 13.68 -6.22 14.79
CA TRP A 147 14.67 -7.28 15.03
C TRP A 147 14.06 -8.68 15.14
N ALA A 148 12.88 -8.80 15.76
CA ALA A 148 12.16 -10.07 15.83
C ALA A 148 11.74 -10.56 14.42
N LEU A 149 11.26 -9.66 13.56
CA LEU A 149 10.97 -9.96 12.16
C LEU A 149 12.22 -10.36 11.37
N VAL A 150 13.36 -9.67 11.56
CA VAL A 150 14.63 -10.05 10.94
C VAL A 150 15.01 -11.48 11.32
N ASN A 151 14.86 -11.85 12.59
CA ASN A 151 15.16 -13.20 13.08
C ASN A 151 14.25 -14.26 12.43
N LEU A 152 12.93 -13.99 12.35
CA LEU A 152 11.98 -14.87 11.66
C LEU A 152 12.26 -14.98 10.15
N ILE A 153 12.53 -13.88 9.45
CA ILE A 153 12.81 -13.90 8.01
C ILE A 153 14.00 -14.81 7.70
N LYS A 154 15.04 -14.77 8.55
CA LYS A 154 16.20 -15.63 8.42
C LYS A 154 15.87 -17.10 8.66
N SER A 155 14.91 -17.43 9.52
CA SER A 155 14.56 -18.83 9.82
C SER A 155 13.90 -19.55 8.65
N PHE A 156 13.37 -18.84 7.64
CA PHE A 156 12.79 -19.47 6.45
C PHE A 156 13.82 -20.11 5.52
N SER A 157 15.13 -19.80 5.64
CA SER A 157 16.16 -20.31 4.74
C SER A 157 17.29 -21.01 5.49
N ASP A 158 17.58 -22.24 5.08
CA ASP A 158 18.70 -23.03 5.60
C ASP A 158 20.06 -22.37 5.39
N ARG A 159 20.18 -21.48 4.39
CA ARG A 159 21.43 -20.76 4.13
C ARG A 159 21.87 -19.96 5.35
N PHE A 160 20.96 -19.30 6.07
CA PHE A 160 21.33 -18.53 7.26
C PHE A 160 21.82 -19.39 8.44
N ARG A 161 21.56 -20.71 8.42
CA ARG A 161 22.10 -21.66 9.39
C ARG A 161 23.50 -22.16 9.02
N ASN A 162 23.79 -22.22 7.71
CA ASN A 162 24.97 -22.89 7.17
C ASN A 162 26.04 -21.94 6.62
N GLU A 163 25.68 -20.68 6.35
CA GLU A 163 26.55 -19.69 5.72
C GLU A 163 26.63 -18.40 6.56
N ALA A 164 27.83 -17.82 6.63
CA ALA A 164 28.00 -16.48 7.17
C ALA A 164 27.75 -15.43 6.08
N PRO A 165 27.21 -14.24 6.42
CA PRO A 165 27.07 -13.15 5.45
C PRO A 165 28.43 -12.59 5.06
N GLY A 166 28.59 -12.26 3.77
CA GLY A 166 29.82 -11.70 3.22
C GLY A 166 30.25 -10.40 3.89
N GLU A 167 31.47 -9.95 3.63
CA GLU A 167 31.95 -8.66 4.15
C GLU A 167 31.17 -7.49 3.55
N SER A 168 30.88 -6.48 4.36
CA SER A 168 30.18 -5.30 3.88
C SER A 168 31.09 -4.45 3.00
N LEU A 169 30.54 -3.97 1.90
CA LEU A 169 31.22 -3.05 0.99
C LEU A 169 31.63 -1.78 1.73
N LYS A 170 32.91 -1.42 1.64
CA LYS A 170 33.42 -0.12 2.06
C LYS A 170 33.07 0.90 0.97
N ILE A 171 32.45 2.01 1.36
CA ILE A 171 32.01 3.06 0.44
C ILE A 171 32.69 4.35 0.84
N THR A 172 33.55 4.87 -0.03
CA THR A 172 34.22 6.17 0.16
C THR A 172 33.61 7.18 -0.81
N PRO A 173 32.80 8.15 -0.34
CA PRO A 173 32.16 9.12 -1.23
C PRO A 173 33.16 9.94 -2.06
N VAL A 174 32.93 9.99 -3.37
CA VAL A 174 33.66 10.89 -4.28
C VAL A 174 32.73 12.05 -4.67
N PRO A 175 33.14 13.32 -4.50
CA PRO A 175 32.33 14.47 -4.91
C PRO A 175 31.99 14.45 -6.40
N SER A 176 30.82 14.99 -6.75
CA SER A 176 30.42 15.12 -8.16
C SER A 176 31.24 16.18 -8.89
N SER A 177 31.49 15.98 -10.19
CA SER A 177 32.07 16.97 -11.09
C SER A 177 31.52 16.76 -12.51
N GLU A 178 31.57 17.79 -13.35
CA GLU A 178 31.14 17.69 -14.76
C GLU A 178 31.93 16.61 -15.51
N ALA A 179 33.22 16.49 -15.23
CA ALA A 179 34.07 15.45 -15.81
C ALA A 179 33.62 14.03 -15.42
N LEU A 180 33.26 13.80 -14.15
CA LEU A 180 32.73 12.50 -13.70
C LEU A 180 31.36 12.21 -14.30
N ILE A 181 30.48 13.21 -14.42
CA ILE A 181 29.16 13.03 -15.07
C ILE A 181 29.35 12.65 -16.54
N ALA A 182 30.24 13.33 -17.26
CA ALA A 182 30.54 13.03 -18.66
C ALA A 182 31.16 11.63 -18.84
N LYS A 183 32.06 11.23 -17.93
CA LYS A 183 32.61 9.86 -17.88
C LYS A 183 31.50 8.84 -17.63
N GLY A 184 30.62 9.10 -16.65
CA GLY A 184 29.49 8.25 -16.29
C GLY A 184 28.52 8.05 -17.46
N LYS A 185 28.24 9.10 -18.24
CA LYS A 185 27.41 9.00 -19.45
C LYS A 185 27.99 8.02 -20.48
N LYS A 186 29.31 8.04 -20.70
CA LYS A 186 29.99 7.10 -21.60
C LYS A 186 29.90 5.67 -21.07
N LEU A 187 30.26 5.48 -19.81
CA LEU A 187 30.20 4.18 -19.13
C LEU A 187 28.79 3.58 -19.14
N TYR A 188 27.75 4.40 -19.00
CA TYR A 188 26.36 3.95 -19.03
C TYR A 188 25.97 3.30 -20.36
N VAL A 189 26.51 3.81 -21.47
CA VAL A 189 26.32 3.22 -22.81
C VAL A 189 27.25 2.02 -23.02
N GLU A 190 28.53 2.16 -22.68
CA GLU A 190 29.55 1.12 -22.85
C GLU A 190 29.20 -0.18 -22.09
N HIS A 191 28.66 -0.04 -20.87
CA HIS A 191 28.20 -1.16 -20.05
C HIS A 191 26.73 -1.54 -20.28
N LYS A 192 26.13 -1.06 -21.39
CA LYS A 192 24.80 -1.42 -21.87
C LYS A 192 23.68 -1.20 -20.86
N CYS A 193 23.81 -0.22 -19.96
CA CYS A 193 22.74 0.13 -19.05
C CYS A 193 21.49 0.59 -19.83
N THR A 194 21.69 1.21 -21.00
CA THR A 194 20.65 1.61 -21.95
C THR A 194 19.82 0.46 -22.49
N ASP A 195 20.34 -0.78 -22.52
CA ASP A 195 19.57 -1.92 -23.06
C ASP A 195 18.35 -2.24 -22.18
N CYS A 196 18.44 -1.99 -20.87
CA CYS A 196 17.33 -2.23 -19.92
C CYS A 196 16.68 -0.92 -19.46
N HIS A 197 17.49 0.06 -19.05
CA HIS A 197 16.98 1.32 -18.50
C HIS A 197 16.64 2.37 -19.57
N GLY A 198 17.10 2.15 -20.81
CA GLY A 198 16.93 3.07 -21.93
C GLY A 198 17.86 4.27 -21.88
N VAL A 199 17.90 5.03 -22.98
CA VAL A 199 18.65 6.31 -23.04
C VAL A 199 17.96 7.37 -22.18
N SER A 200 16.64 7.30 -22.07
CA SER A 200 15.85 8.22 -21.25
C SER A 200 15.99 7.95 -19.74
N GLY A 201 16.44 6.76 -19.35
CA GLY A 201 16.46 6.29 -17.96
C GLY A 201 15.09 5.87 -17.43
N ARG A 202 14.04 5.88 -18.25
CA ARG A 202 12.66 5.58 -17.82
C ARG A 202 12.33 4.09 -17.82
N GLY A 203 13.31 3.21 -18.10
CA GLY A 203 13.08 1.77 -18.20
C GLY A 203 12.40 1.39 -19.52
N ASP A 204 12.73 2.10 -20.60
CA ASP A 204 12.24 1.93 -21.97
C ASP A 204 13.34 1.35 -22.90
N GLY A 205 14.33 0.66 -22.31
CA GLY A 205 15.37 -0.03 -23.07
C GLY A 205 14.81 -1.22 -23.84
N ARG A 206 15.47 -1.60 -24.95
CA ARG A 206 15.04 -2.69 -25.85
C ARG A 206 14.83 -4.06 -25.17
N LEU A 207 15.42 -4.29 -23.99
CA LEU A 207 15.29 -5.52 -23.21
C LEU A 207 14.31 -5.38 -22.03
N ALA A 208 13.79 -4.18 -21.74
CA ALA A 208 13.07 -3.89 -20.50
C ALA A 208 11.87 -4.83 -20.24
N GLU A 209 11.16 -5.22 -21.29
CA GLU A 209 9.97 -6.08 -21.22
C GLU A 209 10.29 -7.59 -21.24
N LEU A 210 11.54 -7.97 -21.49
CA LEU A 210 11.97 -9.36 -21.65
C LEU A 210 12.72 -9.92 -20.43
N LEU A 211 12.90 -9.10 -19.39
CA LEU A 211 13.68 -9.46 -18.21
C LEU A 211 12.89 -10.36 -17.26
N MET A 212 13.54 -11.45 -16.84
CA MET A 212 13.01 -12.40 -15.87
C MET A 212 13.91 -12.50 -14.65
N ASP A 213 13.32 -12.70 -13.47
CA ASP A 213 14.05 -12.95 -12.24
C ASP A 213 14.39 -14.45 -12.07
N ALA A 214 15.08 -14.80 -10.99
CA ALA A 214 15.49 -16.18 -10.70
C ALA A 214 14.31 -17.15 -10.47
N TRP A 215 13.08 -16.63 -10.31
CA TRP A 215 11.85 -17.39 -10.18
C TRP A 215 11.03 -17.39 -11.47
N LYS A 216 11.58 -16.88 -12.58
CA LYS A 216 10.92 -16.73 -13.89
C LYS A 216 9.74 -15.75 -13.86
N HIS A 217 9.75 -14.81 -12.92
CA HIS A 217 8.80 -13.71 -12.92
C HIS A 217 9.33 -12.53 -13.73
N ALA A 218 8.43 -11.83 -14.43
CA ALA A 218 8.77 -10.62 -15.17
C ALA A 218 9.34 -9.54 -14.22
N VAL A 219 10.38 -8.85 -14.65
CA VAL A 219 11.04 -7.78 -13.88
C VAL A 219 10.67 -6.42 -14.44
N PHE A 220 9.96 -5.63 -13.65
CA PHE A 220 9.74 -4.23 -13.97
C PHE A 220 11.03 -3.43 -13.77
N VAL A 221 11.58 -2.87 -14.85
CA VAL A 221 12.67 -1.88 -14.79
C VAL A 221 12.06 -0.55 -14.40
N HIS A 222 12.32 -0.03 -13.20
CA HIS A 222 11.76 1.25 -12.75
C HIS A 222 12.42 2.46 -13.42
N ASP A 223 11.69 3.59 -13.46
CA ASP A 223 12.21 4.88 -13.92
C ASP A 223 13.27 5.40 -12.94
N ILE A 224 14.53 5.41 -13.37
CA ILE A 224 15.68 5.84 -12.56
C ILE A 224 15.94 7.35 -12.66
N THR A 225 15.09 8.11 -13.35
CA THR A 225 15.05 9.57 -13.31
C THR A 225 14.18 10.10 -12.17
N ASN A 226 13.44 9.23 -11.50
CA ASN A 226 12.61 9.56 -10.35
C ASN A 226 13.22 8.94 -9.06
N PRO A 227 13.74 9.75 -8.12
CA PRO A 227 14.33 9.24 -6.87
C PRO A 227 13.34 8.41 -6.03
N ASN A 228 12.03 8.60 -6.22
CA ASN A 228 10.98 7.87 -5.50
C ASN A 228 10.84 6.40 -5.90
N TYR A 229 11.52 5.95 -6.97
CA TYR A 229 11.52 4.54 -7.38
C TYR A 229 12.83 3.81 -7.10
N PHE A 230 13.78 4.45 -6.41
CA PHE A 230 15.02 3.81 -5.99
C PHE A 230 14.78 2.88 -4.79
N LYS A 231 14.53 1.61 -5.09
CA LYS A 231 14.18 0.55 -4.13
C LYS A 231 15.15 0.37 -2.95
N ALA A 232 16.42 0.73 -3.11
CA ALA A 232 17.47 0.57 -2.10
C ALA A 232 17.96 1.91 -1.50
N GLY A 233 17.30 3.03 -1.82
CA GLY A 233 17.72 4.39 -1.49
C GLY A 233 18.27 5.16 -2.70
N HIS A 234 18.07 6.48 -2.71
CA HIS A 234 18.40 7.40 -3.82
C HIS A 234 19.65 8.25 -3.55
N GLU A 235 20.24 8.17 -2.36
CA GLU A 235 21.48 8.85 -2.01
C GLU A 235 22.67 8.28 -2.81
N PRO A 236 23.74 9.06 -3.06
CA PRO A 236 24.90 8.59 -3.83
C PRO A 236 25.46 7.26 -3.35
N LYS A 237 25.60 7.10 -2.03
CA LYS A 237 26.08 5.86 -1.41
C LYS A 237 25.15 4.68 -1.63
N ASP A 238 23.84 4.93 -1.71
CA ASP A 238 22.84 3.89 -1.89
C ASP A 238 22.85 3.38 -3.34
N ILE A 239 22.94 4.30 -4.31
CA ILE A 239 23.08 3.96 -5.74
C ILE A 239 24.42 3.27 -5.99
N PHE A 240 25.51 3.78 -5.40
CA PHE A 240 26.84 3.16 -5.48
C PHE A 240 26.81 1.72 -4.96
N ARG A 241 26.15 1.49 -3.81
CA ARG A 241 25.96 0.15 -3.26
C ARG A 241 25.18 -0.72 -4.24
N THR A 242 24.06 -0.26 -4.79
CA THR A 242 23.27 -1.03 -5.76
C THR A 242 24.08 -1.44 -7.00
N ILE A 243 24.84 -0.52 -7.59
CA ILE A 243 25.71 -0.80 -8.74
C ILE A 243 26.79 -1.82 -8.36
N SER A 244 27.36 -1.68 -7.16
CA SER A 244 28.46 -2.54 -6.70
C SER A 244 27.99 -3.94 -6.27
N THR A 245 26.85 -4.08 -5.62
CA THR A 245 26.37 -5.38 -5.10
C THR A 245 25.48 -6.11 -6.11
N GLY A 246 24.93 -5.39 -7.09
CA GLY A 246 23.81 -5.86 -7.91
C GLY A 246 22.54 -6.06 -7.08
N LEU A 247 21.46 -6.48 -7.75
CA LEU A 247 20.20 -6.85 -7.12
C LEU A 247 20.00 -8.37 -7.25
N GLY A 248 20.24 -9.08 -6.14
CA GLY A 248 20.24 -10.54 -6.09
C GLY A 248 18.95 -11.16 -6.66
N GLY A 249 19.11 -12.15 -7.53
CA GLY A 249 18.02 -12.84 -8.19
C GLY A 249 17.36 -12.07 -9.33
N THR A 250 17.90 -10.92 -9.76
CA THR A 250 17.43 -10.18 -10.94
C THR A 250 18.52 -10.08 -12.01
N PRO A 251 18.17 -9.67 -13.24
CA PRO A 251 19.17 -9.38 -14.28
C PRO A 251 20.10 -8.19 -13.98
N MET A 252 19.81 -7.36 -12.97
CA MET A 252 20.69 -6.27 -12.56
C MET A 252 21.89 -6.83 -11.78
N SER A 253 22.93 -7.19 -12.52
CA SER A 253 24.15 -7.80 -12.01
C SER A 253 25.02 -6.80 -11.22
N SER A 254 26.09 -7.32 -10.61
CA SER A 254 27.09 -6.51 -9.91
C SER A 254 28.11 -5.96 -10.91
N TYR A 255 28.39 -4.67 -10.81
CA TYR A 255 29.45 -3.98 -11.55
C TYR A 255 30.70 -3.76 -10.70
N ILE A 256 30.92 -4.59 -9.67
CA ILE A 256 32.09 -4.47 -8.77
C ILE A 256 33.44 -4.63 -9.49
N HIS A 257 33.43 -5.23 -10.68
CA HIS A 257 34.60 -5.37 -11.55
C HIS A 257 35.09 -4.04 -12.15
N LEU A 258 34.22 -3.02 -12.20
CA LEU A 258 34.61 -1.67 -12.62
C LEU A 258 35.42 -0.99 -11.51
N PRO A 259 36.41 -0.15 -11.83
CA PRO A 259 37.08 0.70 -10.86
C PRO A 259 36.09 1.52 -10.00
N GLU A 260 36.44 1.80 -8.75
CA GLU A 260 35.56 2.54 -7.83
C GLU A 260 35.19 3.94 -8.38
N GLU A 261 36.15 4.64 -8.97
CA GLU A 261 35.91 5.95 -9.61
C GLU A 261 34.89 5.85 -10.75
N ASP A 262 34.91 4.76 -11.53
CA ASP A 262 33.98 4.54 -12.65
C ASP A 262 32.56 4.27 -12.16
N ARG A 263 32.43 3.53 -11.06
CA ARG A 263 31.13 3.35 -10.39
C ARG A 263 30.60 4.68 -9.83
N TRP A 264 31.46 5.52 -9.26
CA TRP A 264 31.06 6.87 -8.82
C TRP A 264 30.66 7.78 -10.00
N ALA A 265 31.37 7.69 -11.12
CA ALA A 265 31.00 8.39 -12.35
C ALA A 265 29.59 8.00 -12.81
N LEU A 266 29.27 6.70 -12.84
CA LEU A 266 27.91 6.20 -13.13
C LEU A 266 26.87 6.74 -12.15
N VAL A 267 27.15 6.76 -10.84
CA VAL A 267 26.25 7.31 -9.81
C VAL A 267 25.94 8.78 -10.08
N HIS A 268 26.96 9.59 -10.33
CA HIS A 268 26.78 11.03 -10.58
C HIS A 268 26.03 11.30 -11.88
N PHE A 269 26.29 10.52 -12.92
CA PHE A 269 25.51 10.59 -14.15
C PHE A 269 24.04 10.24 -13.91
N ILE A 270 23.73 9.13 -13.22
CA ILE A 270 22.34 8.75 -12.92
C ILE A 270 21.62 9.87 -12.15
N ARG A 271 22.24 10.40 -11.10
CA ARG A 271 21.65 11.48 -10.28
C ARG A 271 21.49 12.78 -11.06
N SER A 272 22.39 13.09 -12.01
CA SER A 272 22.27 14.27 -12.86
C SER A 272 21.04 14.25 -13.77
N ASN A 273 20.43 13.07 -13.97
CA ASN A 273 19.21 12.91 -14.76
C ASN A 273 17.93 12.90 -13.91
N PHE A 274 17.99 13.19 -12.61
CA PHE A 274 16.79 13.27 -11.78
C PHE A 274 15.90 14.42 -12.23
N ARG A 275 14.62 14.12 -12.49
CA ARG A 275 13.63 15.08 -12.99
C ARG A 275 12.69 15.58 -11.91
N THR A 276 12.62 14.88 -10.79
CA THR A 276 11.73 15.17 -9.67
C THR A 276 12.49 15.12 -8.35
N GLY A 277 11.96 15.80 -7.34
CA GLY A 277 12.44 15.67 -5.96
C GLY A 277 12.00 14.36 -5.32
N PHE A 278 12.76 13.91 -4.33
CA PHE A 278 12.32 12.81 -3.46
C PHE A 278 11.19 13.28 -2.54
N GLN A 279 10.17 12.47 -2.42
CA GLN A 279 9.03 12.63 -1.53
C GLN A 279 9.00 11.41 -0.62
N GLN A 280 9.19 11.64 0.67
CA GLN A 280 9.09 10.57 1.64
C GLN A 280 7.62 10.15 1.75
N ALA A 281 7.35 8.89 1.44
CA ALA A 281 6.04 8.31 1.67
C ALA A 281 5.89 8.04 3.17
N GLU A 282 5.19 8.92 3.87
CA GLU A 282 4.77 8.67 5.24
C GLU A 282 3.98 7.35 5.29
N PHE A 283 4.20 6.59 6.36
CA PHE A 283 3.44 5.37 6.58
C PHE A 283 2.08 5.72 7.18
N GLU A 284 2.07 6.60 8.18
CA GLU A 284 0.86 7.09 8.84
C GLU A 284 0.88 8.61 8.95
N THR A 285 -0.18 9.24 8.48
CA THR A 285 -0.42 10.68 8.60
C THR A 285 -1.73 10.90 9.36
N ASP A 286 -1.71 11.84 10.31
CA ASP A 286 -2.91 12.27 11.03
C ASP A 286 -3.72 13.24 10.15
N LEU A 287 -4.85 12.74 9.65
CA LEU A 287 -5.87 13.50 8.96
C LEU A 287 -6.86 14.05 9.98
N HIS A 288 -7.44 15.21 9.67
CA HIS A 288 -8.37 15.88 10.56
C HIS A 288 -9.62 16.23 9.77
N SER A 289 -10.78 15.90 10.33
CA SER A 289 -12.06 16.43 9.90
C SER A 289 -12.37 17.66 10.76
N TYR A 290 -12.36 18.84 10.15
CA TYR A 290 -12.57 20.10 10.87
C TYR A 290 -14.06 20.40 11.02
N TYR A 291 -14.46 20.82 12.23
CA TYR A 291 -15.84 21.23 12.48
C TYR A 291 -16.19 22.52 11.72
N VAL A 292 -17.35 22.52 11.09
CA VAL A 292 -17.94 23.69 10.43
C VAL A 292 -19.41 23.86 10.84
N PRO A 293 -19.88 25.09 11.15
CA PRO A 293 -21.21 25.31 11.73
C PRO A 293 -22.30 25.53 10.66
N TYR A 294 -22.20 24.89 9.51
CA TYR A 294 -23.15 25.03 8.40
C TYR A 294 -23.45 23.68 7.76
N GLU A 295 -24.56 23.61 7.01
CA GLU A 295 -24.96 22.41 6.26
C GLU A 295 -23.90 22.03 5.23
N LEU A 296 -23.69 20.72 5.08
CA LEU A 296 -22.75 20.16 4.12
C LEU A 296 -23.51 19.71 2.86
N ASP A 297 -22.81 19.74 1.73
CA ASP A 297 -23.29 19.24 0.45
C ASP A 297 -22.20 18.37 -0.22
N THR A 298 -22.56 17.71 -1.32
CA THR A 298 -21.64 16.93 -2.13
C THR A 298 -20.89 17.75 -3.17
N ASN A 299 -21.07 19.08 -3.23
CA ASN A 299 -20.50 19.91 -4.29
C ASN A 299 -18.97 20.07 -4.11
N PRO A 300 -18.15 19.58 -5.08
CA PRO A 300 -16.70 19.70 -5.03
C PRO A 300 -16.15 21.13 -4.92
N ASP A 301 -16.89 22.09 -5.48
CA ASP A 301 -16.55 23.52 -5.54
C ASP A 301 -17.19 24.35 -4.42
N SER A 302 -17.87 23.71 -3.47
CA SER A 302 -18.54 24.39 -2.36
C SER A 302 -17.56 25.26 -1.54
N PRO A 303 -17.98 26.48 -1.12
CA PRO A 303 -17.11 27.39 -0.38
C PRO A 303 -16.68 26.85 1.00
N VAL A 304 -17.33 25.79 1.51
CA VAL A 304 -16.94 25.06 2.73
C VAL A 304 -15.46 24.66 2.73
N TRP A 305 -14.94 24.32 1.56
CA TRP A 305 -13.59 23.82 1.41
C TRP A 305 -12.52 24.92 1.44
N LYS A 306 -12.95 26.18 1.40
CA LYS A 306 -12.03 27.32 1.44
C LYS A 306 -11.37 27.38 2.82
N ASP A 307 -10.05 27.53 2.82
CA ASP A 307 -9.22 27.65 4.04
C ASP A 307 -9.17 26.40 4.95
N ILE A 308 -9.76 25.27 4.53
CA ILE A 308 -9.60 23.99 5.24
C ILE A 308 -8.24 23.39 4.88
N ARG A 309 -7.51 22.95 5.90
CA ARG A 309 -6.20 22.30 5.72
C ARG A 309 -6.36 20.98 4.96
N SER A 310 -5.65 20.87 3.84
CA SER A 310 -5.55 19.64 3.06
C SER A 310 -4.23 18.91 3.32
N THR A 311 -4.22 17.59 3.13
CA THR A 311 -3.03 16.73 3.29
C THR A 311 -2.79 15.93 2.02
N ASN A 312 -1.54 15.90 1.53
CA ASN A 312 -1.15 15.06 0.40
C ASN A 312 -0.65 13.71 0.93
N LEU A 313 -1.26 12.63 0.48
CA LEU A 313 -0.88 11.26 0.80
C LEU A 313 -0.21 10.60 -0.40
N ILE A 314 0.90 9.90 -0.16
CA ILE A 314 1.58 9.13 -1.20
C ILE A 314 0.85 7.80 -1.42
N LEU A 315 0.44 7.56 -2.66
CA LEU A 315 -0.18 6.33 -3.11
C LEU A 315 0.85 5.36 -3.69
N ARG A 316 0.54 4.06 -3.58
CA ARG A 316 1.41 2.97 -4.02
C ARG A 316 0.66 2.08 -5.01
N PRO A 317 1.20 1.81 -6.21
CA PRO A 317 0.57 0.89 -7.13
C PRO A 317 0.66 -0.53 -6.59
N LEU A 318 -0.47 -1.25 -6.61
CA LEU A 318 -0.49 -2.69 -6.36
C LEU A 318 0.25 -3.45 -7.47
N SER A 319 0.12 -2.96 -8.71
CA SER A 319 0.86 -3.43 -9.87
C SER A 319 1.71 -2.31 -10.45
N ALA A 320 3.03 -2.48 -10.39
CA ALA A 320 4.01 -1.51 -10.85
C ALA A 320 3.82 -1.21 -12.33
N ARG A 321 3.72 0.08 -12.64
CA ARG A 321 3.44 0.62 -13.95
C ARG A 321 4.08 1.99 -14.11
N ARG A 322 4.12 2.47 -15.35
CA ARG A 322 4.56 3.84 -15.67
C ARG A 322 3.45 4.82 -15.33
N ASP A 323 3.86 6.01 -14.89
CA ASP A 323 2.98 7.16 -14.70
C ASP A 323 1.77 6.84 -13.81
N ALA A 324 1.96 6.02 -12.78
CA ALA A 324 0.93 5.74 -11.79
C ALA A 324 0.63 6.99 -10.96
N ILE A 325 -0.64 7.22 -10.63
CA ILE A 325 -1.06 8.26 -9.69
C ILE A 325 -0.33 8.06 -8.37
N GLY A 326 0.57 8.99 -8.05
CA GLY A 326 1.46 8.88 -6.90
C GLY A 326 0.98 9.63 -5.66
N VAL A 327 0.03 10.54 -5.81
CA VAL A 327 -0.43 11.43 -4.73
C VAL A 327 -1.94 11.62 -4.81
N ILE A 328 -2.60 11.60 -3.67
CA ILE A 328 -3.97 12.07 -3.49
C ILE A 328 -4.01 13.14 -2.41
N ASN A 329 -4.72 14.23 -2.67
CA ASN A 329 -4.99 15.26 -1.69
C ASN A 329 -6.29 14.90 -0.95
N VAL A 330 -6.26 14.97 0.36
CA VAL A 330 -7.40 14.68 1.24
C VAL A 330 -7.72 15.91 2.07
N THR A 331 -8.99 16.31 2.06
CA THR A 331 -9.55 17.35 2.91
C THR A 331 -10.82 16.79 3.56
N SER A 332 -11.06 17.07 4.84
CA SER A 332 -12.29 16.60 5.50
C SER A 332 -12.87 17.66 6.43
N VAL A 333 -14.20 17.71 6.48
CA VAL A 333 -15.00 18.57 7.36
C VAL A 333 -16.14 17.77 7.97
N ASN A 334 -16.66 18.22 9.10
CA ASN A 334 -17.86 17.69 9.72
C ASN A 334 -18.70 18.83 10.31
N ASN A 335 -20.02 18.66 10.41
CA ASN A 335 -20.91 19.62 11.07
C ASN A 335 -21.53 19.05 12.37
N GLY A 336 -21.07 17.87 12.81
CA GLY A 336 -21.61 17.12 13.95
C GLY A 336 -22.72 16.14 13.60
N GLU A 337 -23.38 16.31 12.45
CA GLU A 337 -24.43 15.42 11.92
C GLU A 337 -23.94 14.62 10.72
N ASP A 338 -23.03 15.20 9.93
CA ASP A 338 -22.47 14.69 8.68
C ASP A 338 -20.95 14.81 8.67
N LEU A 339 -20.32 13.88 7.97
CA LEU A 339 -18.91 13.86 7.63
C LEU A 339 -18.77 13.97 6.12
N ALA A 340 -17.98 14.94 5.66
CA ALA A 340 -17.59 15.06 4.26
C ALA A 340 -16.07 14.88 4.08
N ILE A 341 -15.69 14.14 3.03
CA ILE A 341 -14.31 13.90 2.63
C ILE A 341 -14.17 14.28 1.15
N ARG A 342 -13.35 15.29 0.88
CA ARG A 342 -12.97 15.70 -0.47
C ARG A 342 -11.60 15.12 -0.84
N LEU A 343 -11.56 14.48 -1.99
CA LEU A 343 -10.38 13.86 -2.57
C LEU A 343 -10.03 14.54 -3.90
N LYS A 344 -8.74 14.82 -4.10
CA LYS A 344 -8.24 15.34 -5.37
C LYS A 344 -7.03 14.58 -5.87
N TRP A 345 -6.98 14.28 -7.16
CA TRP A 345 -5.80 13.70 -7.79
C TRP A 345 -5.67 14.18 -9.22
N LYS A 346 -4.41 14.25 -9.69
CA LYS A 346 -4.11 14.61 -11.07
C LYS A 346 -4.37 13.42 -11.97
N ASP A 347 -5.13 13.68 -13.02
CA ASP A 347 -5.44 12.71 -14.07
C ASP A 347 -5.54 13.44 -15.41
N PRO A 348 -4.60 13.23 -16.35
CA PRO A 348 -4.63 13.92 -17.64
C PRO A 348 -5.80 13.47 -18.52
N THR A 349 -6.44 12.34 -18.22
CA THR A 349 -7.59 11.83 -18.96
C THR A 349 -8.88 12.00 -18.15
N HIS A 350 -9.99 12.10 -18.89
CA HIS A 350 -11.33 12.15 -18.32
C HIS A 350 -12.03 10.85 -18.72
N ASP A 351 -11.83 9.79 -17.94
CA ASP A 351 -12.31 8.45 -18.27
C ASP A 351 -13.62 8.16 -17.52
N GLY A 352 -14.70 8.80 -17.97
CA GLY A 352 -16.07 8.54 -17.50
C GLY A 352 -16.73 7.31 -18.14
N PHE A 353 -17.80 6.82 -17.54
CA PHE A 353 -18.65 5.79 -18.17
C PHE A 353 -19.20 6.30 -19.49
N VAL A 354 -19.06 5.50 -20.55
CA VAL A 354 -19.63 5.79 -21.87
C VAL A 354 -20.55 4.64 -22.26
N GLU A 355 -21.84 4.93 -22.41
CA GLU A 355 -22.82 3.92 -22.80
C GLU A 355 -22.46 3.28 -24.16
N GLY A 356 -22.59 1.95 -24.25
CA GLY A 356 -22.30 1.19 -25.47
C GLY A 356 -20.83 0.89 -25.74
N ARG A 357 -19.90 1.33 -24.88
CA ARG A 357 -18.46 1.00 -24.97
C ARG A 357 -18.08 0.00 -23.88
N ILE A 358 -17.89 -1.26 -24.27
CA ILE A 358 -17.46 -2.35 -23.36
C ILE A 358 -15.94 -2.44 -23.19
N ASP A 359 -15.19 -1.64 -23.94
CA ASP A 359 -13.72 -1.60 -24.00
C ASP A 359 -13.10 -0.46 -23.15
N VAL A 360 -13.92 0.32 -22.44
CA VAL A 360 -13.47 1.50 -21.68
C VAL A 360 -13.50 1.18 -20.18
N TYR A 361 -12.43 1.57 -19.49
CA TYR A 361 -12.34 1.53 -18.04
C TYR A 361 -12.58 2.92 -17.49
N THR A 362 -13.26 3.01 -16.36
CA THR A 362 -13.59 4.29 -15.75
C THR A 362 -12.66 4.65 -14.62
N ASP A 363 -12.45 5.94 -14.44
CA ASP A 363 -11.80 6.47 -13.24
C ASP A 363 -12.66 6.17 -12.02
N GLY A 364 -12.00 6.01 -10.89
CA GLY A 364 -12.68 5.72 -9.64
C GLY A 364 -11.84 6.06 -8.44
N VAL A 365 -12.51 6.32 -7.32
CA VAL A 365 -11.85 6.55 -6.04
C VAL A 365 -12.65 5.90 -4.94
N ALA A 366 -11.96 5.39 -3.92
CA ALA A 366 -12.61 4.80 -2.78
C ALA A 366 -12.03 5.27 -1.45
N VAL A 367 -12.92 5.39 -0.46
CA VAL A 367 -12.60 5.57 0.95
C VAL A 367 -12.93 4.26 1.67
N GLN A 368 -11.97 3.67 2.35
CA GLN A 368 -12.17 2.47 3.16
C GLN A 368 -12.04 2.82 4.63
N LEU A 369 -12.98 2.36 5.44
CA LEU A 369 -13.04 2.54 6.88
C LEU A 369 -12.96 1.19 7.59
N ALA A 370 -12.12 1.09 8.61
CA ALA A 370 -12.09 -0.09 9.46
C ALA A 370 -13.29 -0.11 10.42
N LEU A 371 -13.91 -1.28 10.58
CA LEU A 371 -15.05 -1.47 11.48
C LEU A 371 -14.60 -2.01 12.85
N GLY A 372 -15.37 -1.64 13.88
CA GLY A 372 -15.14 -2.03 15.27
C GLY A 372 -14.12 -1.17 16.01
N ASP A 373 -13.85 -1.56 17.27
CA ASP A 373 -12.87 -0.91 18.14
C ASP A 373 -11.46 -1.35 17.76
N VAL A 374 -10.95 -0.74 16.69
CA VAL A 374 -9.62 -0.97 16.17
C VAL A 374 -8.76 0.26 16.35
N THR A 375 -7.55 0.03 16.83
CA THR A 375 -6.54 1.06 17.05
C THR A 375 -5.27 0.62 16.34
N LEU A 376 -4.71 1.54 15.56
CA LEU A 376 -3.57 1.26 14.70
C LEU A 376 -2.30 1.07 15.55
N HIS A 377 -1.64 -0.07 15.39
CA HIS A 377 -0.36 -0.41 16.02
C HIS A 377 -0.32 -0.34 17.55
N THR A 378 -1.49 -0.47 18.19
CA THR A 378 -1.58 -0.73 19.62
C THR A 378 -1.46 -2.23 19.90
N HIS A 379 -1.19 -2.59 21.16
CA HIS A 379 -0.93 -3.95 21.63
C HIS A 379 -1.80 -5.02 20.94
N GLY A 380 -1.13 -6.03 20.35
CA GLY A 380 -1.79 -7.16 19.67
C GLY A 380 -2.12 -6.95 18.19
N HIS A 381 -1.90 -5.74 17.66
CA HIS A 381 -2.24 -5.37 16.27
C HIS A 381 -3.66 -5.81 15.89
N ASN A 382 -4.68 -5.16 16.46
CA ASN A 382 -6.05 -5.58 16.20
C ASN A 382 -6.63 -5.02 14.88
N GLU A 383 -5.94 -4.12 14.20
CA GLU A 383 -6.40 -3.52 12.96
C GLU A 383 -6.66 -4.56 11.84
N PRO A 384 -7.71 -4.41 11.02
CA PRO A 384 -7.86 -5.18 9.79
C PRO A 384 -6.67 -4.96 8.86
N PHE A 385 -6.39 -5.94 7.99
CA PHE A 385 -5.47 -5.71 6.89
C PHE A 385 -5.94 -4.54 6.00
N PHE A 386 -5.04 -3.62 5.66
CA PHE A 386 -5.42 -2.40 4.93
C PHE A 386 -5.92 -2.66 3.51
N GLY A 387 -5.57 -3.79 2.89
CA GLY A 387 -6.10 -4.21 1.60
C GLY A 387 -7.40 -4.99 1.74
N MET A 388 -8.47 -4.32 2.19
CA MET A 388 -9.84 -4.85 2.27
C MET A 388 -10.14 -5.78 3.46
N GLY A 389 -9.41 -5.67 4.56
CA GLY A 389 -9.65 -6.43 5.77
C GLY A 389 -9.19 -7.88 5.71
N ASN A 390 -9.65 -8.66 6.67
CA ASN A 390 -9.42 -10.11 6.74
C ASN A 390 -10.55 -10.73 7.56
N ARG A 391 -10.66 -12.07 7.53
CA ARG A 391 -11.71 -12.81 8.22
C ARG A 391 -11.92 -12.33 9.67
N GLY A 392 -13.16 -11.93 10.00
CA GLY A 392 -13.53 -11.41 11.33
C GLY A 392 -13.05 -9.99 11.64
N LYS A 393 -12.38 -9.32 10.70
CA LYS A 393 -11.97 -7.92 10.75
C LYS A 393 -12.46 -7.21 9.48
N PRO A 394 -13.76 -6.88 9.44
CA PRO A 394 -14.42 -6.30 8.27
C PRO A 394 -14.04 -4.83 8.06
N VAL A 395 -14.22 -4.37 6.82
CA VAL A 395 -14.10 -2.96 6.43
C VAL A 395 -15.35 -2.54 5.66
N ASN A 396 -15.69 -1.26 5.77
CA ASN A 396 -16.70 -0.57 4.97
C ASN A 396 -15.98 0.28 3.92
N ILE A 397 -16.48 0.30 2.69
CA ILE A 397 -15.83 0.93 1.53
C ILE A 397 -16.87 1.77 0.80
N TRP A 398 -16.56 3.06 0.62
CA TRP A 398 -17.33 3.98 -0.21
C TRP A 398 -16.61 4.07 -1.54
N HIS A 399 -17.25 3.68 -2.64
CA HIS A 399 -16.62 3.59 -3.94
C HIS A 399 -17.37 4.45 -4.95
N TRP A 400 -16.71 5.51 -5.42
CA TRP A 400 -17.20 6.37 -6.48
C TRP A 400 -16.59 5.95 -7.82
N LYS A 401 -17.40 6.01 -8.90
CA LYS A 401 -16.98 5.73 -10.27
C LYS A 401 -17.39 6.88 -11.20
N ALA A 402 -16.48 7.30 -12.07
CA ALA A 402 -16.73 8.36 -13.05
C ALA A 402 -17.82 7.99 -14.06
N GLY A 403 -18.65 8.97 -14.41
CA GLY A 403 -19.74 8.88 -15.39
C GLY A 403 -21.00 8.12 -14.97
N LEU A 404 -21.06 7.58 -13.74
CA LEU A 404 -22.32 7.02 -13.21
C LEU A 404 -23.36 8.13 -12.98
N GLU A 405 -22.95 9.30 -12.49
CA GLU A 405 -23.78 10.49 -12.26
C GLU A 405 -24.40 10.99 -13.58
N GLU A 406 -23.55 11.23 -14.60
CA GLU A 406 -23.95 11.69 -15.94
C GLU A 406 -24.93 10.71 -16.62
N THR A 407 -24.76 9.39 -16.38
CA THR A 407 -25.67 8.36 -16.89
C THR A 407 -27.02 8.38 -16.16
N LEU A 408 -27.02 8.61 -14.85
CA LEU A 408 -28.24 8.71 -14.06
C LEU A 408 -29.03 9.97 -14.45
N GLU A 409 -28.37 11.13 -14.56
CA GLU A 409 -28.98 12.39 -15.01
C GLU A 409 -29.60 12.26 -16.41
N ALA A 410 -28.86 11.70 -17.38
CA ALA A 410 -29.39 11.46 -18.72
C ALA A 410 -30.59 10.49 -18.75
N SER A 411 -30.64 9.54 -17.81
CA SER A 411 -31.76 8.60 -17.70
C SER A 411 -33.02 9.23 -17.11
N GLU A 412 -32.90 10.13 -16.13
CA GLU A 412 -34.02 10.89 -15.59
C GLU A 412 -34.60 11.81 -16.67
N ASP A 413 -33.75 12.54 -17.39
CA ASP A 413 -34.17 13.41 -18.50
C ASP A 413 -34.88 12.62 -19.64
N SER A 414 -34.45 11.38 -19.89
CA SER A 414 -35.11 10.48 -20.85
C SER A 414 -36.47 9.98 -20.36
N GLU A 415 -36.61 9.67 -19.06
CA GLU A 415 -37.86 9.17 -18.49
C GLU A 415 -38.96 10.27 -18.46
N TYR A 416 -38.56 11.54 -18.29
CA TYR A 416 -39.47 12.69 -18.39
C TYR A 416 -39.84 13.08 -19.83
N SER A 417 -39.02 12.74 -20.82
CA SER A 417 -39.25 13.13 -22.22
C SER A 417 -40.06 12.12 -23.06
N THR A 418 -40.18 10.86 -22.62
CA THR A 418 -40.94 9.83 -23.36
C THR A 418 -42.27 9.46 -22.69
N GLY A 419 -43.29 10.31 -22.87
CA GLY A 419 -44.71 9.96 -22.65
C GLY A 419 -45.30 8.99 -23.70
N GLY A 420 -44.47 8.15 -24.32
CA GLY A 420 -44.84 7.23 -25.37
C GLY A 420 -43.70 6.25 -25.64
N VAL A 421 -44.02 4.96 -25.70
CA VAL A 421 -43.05 3.87 -25.82
C VAL A 421 -42.30 3.99 -27.16
N ASP A 422 -41.00 4.27 -27.09
CA ASP A 422 -40.12 4.27 -28.26
C ASP A 422 -39.78 2.81 -28.65
N MET A 423 -40.28 2.40 -29.81
CA MET A 423 -40.08 1.04 -30.34
C MET A 423 -38.65 0.80 -30.85
N ASP A 424 -37.86 1.86 -31.10
CA ASP A 424 -36.46 1.71 -31.51
C ASP A 424 -35.54 1.39 -30.32
N ALA A 425 -35.91 1.82 -29.11
CA ALA A 425 -35.26 1.44 -27.85
C ALA A 425 -35.39 -0.05 -27.51
N LEU A 426 -36.42 -0.74 -28.05
CA LEU A 426 -36.64 -2.17 -27.86
C LEU A 426 -35.81 -3.05 -28.83
N ILE A 427 -35.40 -2.50 -29.98
CA ILE A 427 -34.70 -3.26 -31.03
C ILE A 427 -33.18 -3.07 -30.95
N PHE A 428 -32.71 -1.89 -30.58
CA PHE A 428 -31.28 -1.58 -30.39
C PHE A 428 -30.87 -1.48 -28.91
N GLY A 429 -31.72 -1.98 -28.00
CA GLY A 429 -31.58 -1.86 -26.56
C GLY A 429 -30.14 -2.00 -26.07
N GLY A 430 -29.55 -0.86 -25.74
CA GLY A 430 -28.31 -0.76 -24.98
C GLY A 430 -28.45 -1.51 -23.65
N VAL A 431 -27.33 -1.67 -22.96
CA VAL A 431 -27.18 -2.48 -21.74
C VAL A 431 -28.19 -2.09 -20.62
N MET A 432 -28.91 -0.97 -20.74
CA MET A 432 -30.02 -0.55 -19.87
C MET A 432 -31.30 -1.41 -19.97
N ASN A 433 -31.45 -2.27 -20.99
CA ASN A 433 -32.47 -3.32 -21.03
C ASN A 433 -31.97 -4.68 -20.50
N ASN A 434 -30.74 -4.74 -19.97
CA ASN A 434 -30.26 -5.93 -19.29
C ASN A 434 -30.74 -5.91 -17.82
N PRO A 435 -31.61 -6.83 -17.39
CA PRO A 435 -32.06 -6.91 -16.00
C PRO A 435 -30.91 -7.12 -15.01
N VAL A 436 -29.72 -7.55 -15.47
CA VAL A 436 -28.53 -7.75 -14.63
C VAL A 436 -27.85 -6.43 -14.23
N THR A 437 -27.89 -5.38 -15.05
CA THR A 437 -27.33 -4.04 -14.70
C THR A 437 -28.27 -3.25 -13.77
N LYS A 438 -29.58 -3.49 -13.83
CA LYS A 438 -30.56 -2.96 -12.87
C LYS A 438 -30.45 -3.59 -11.48
N LEU A 439 -29.82 -4.75 -11.35
CA LEU A 439 -29.68 -5.46 -10.08
C LEU A 439 -28.49 -4.97 -9.22
N GLY A 440 -27.61 -4.11 -9.75
CA GLY A 440 -26.38 -3.69 -9.07
C GLY A 440 -26.08 -2.18 -9.12
N THR A 441 -27.03 -1.35 -9.53
CA THR A 441 -26.86 0.11 -9.57
C THR A 441 -27.63 0.77 -8.43
N THR A 442 -26.94 1.59 -7.65
CA THR A 442 -27.55 2.64 -6.82
C THR A 442 -28.27 3.58 -7.78
N GLN A 443 -29.56 3.36 -8.03
CA GLN A 443 -30.33 4.10 -9.05
C GLN A 443 -30.41 5.63 -8.82
N LEU A 444 -29.72 6.20 -7.82
CA LEU A 444 -29.83 7.60 -7.41
C LEU A 444 -28.48 8.24 -7.02
N ASN A 445 -27.34 7.53 -7.10
CA ASN A 445 -26.08 8.03 -6.54
C ASN A 445 -24.84 7.39 -7.19
N ALA A 446 -23.81 8.20 -7.45
CA ALA A 446 -22.54 7.79 -8.05
C ALA A 446 -21.63 7.00 -7.09
N VAL A 447 -21.98 6.92 -5.80
CA VAL A 447 -21.26 6.16 -4.78
C VAL A 447 -21.97 4.85 -4.46
N GLU A 448 -21.20 3.77 -4.44
CA GLU A 448 -21.62 2.45 -4.00
C GLU A 448 -20.95 2.13 -2.65
N GLU A 449 -21.74 1.78 -1.65
CA GLU A 449 -21.24 1.24 -0.39
C GLU A 449 -21.07 -0.28 -0.43
N LEU A 450 -19.88 -0.71 -0.03
CA LEU A 450 -19.39 -2.07 -0.10
C LEU A 450 -18.80 -2.48 1.25
N ASN A 451 -18.78 -3.79 1.52
CA ASN A 451 -18.11 -4.37 2.67
C ASN A 451 -17.14 -5.47 2.23
N ALA A 452 -16.07 -5.68 3.00
CA ALA A 452 -15.14 -6.77 2.77
C ALA A 452 -14.52 -7.30 4.07
N GLU A 453 -14.21 -8.60 4.09
CA GLU A 453 -13.43 -9.32 5.11
C GLU A 453 -12.20 -9.99 4.48
N GLY A 454 -11.56 -9.28 3.56
CA GLY A 454 -10.38 -9.70 2.81
C GLY A 454 -10.62 -9.84 1.32
N PHE A 455 -9.53 -10.16 0.62
CA PHE A 455 -9.53 -10.33 -0.83
C PHE A 455 -10.61 -11.30 -1.30
N GLY A 456 -11.37 -10.90 -2.34
CA GLY A 456 -12.41 -11.73 -2.95
C GLY A 456 -13.74 -11.77 -2.20
N THR A 457 -13.92 -11.02 -1.10
CA THR A 457 -15.15 -11.02 -0.29
C THR A 457 -16.01 -9.76 -0.45
N ILE A 458 -15.63 -8.87 -1.37
CA ILE A 458 -16.32 -7.59 -1.57
C ILE A 458 -17.79 -7.82 -1.91
N THR A 459 -18.68 -7.18 -1.15
CA THR A 459 -20.13 -7.34 -1.31
C THR A 459 -20.81 -5.99 -1.12
N PRO A 460 -21.72 -5.57 -2.01
CA PRO A 460 -22.48 -4.34 -1.82
C PRO A 460 -23.41 -4.43 -0.61
N GLN A 461 -23.62 -3.29 0.07
CA GLN A 461 -24.66 -3.16 1.08
C GLN A 461 -26.05 -3.26 0.43
N PRO A 462 -27.06 -3.85 1.11
CA PRO A 462 -28.46 -3.75 0.71
C PRO A 462 -28.89 -2.29 0.48
N ARG A 463 -29.89 -2.07 -0.39
CA ARG A 463 -30.32 -0.74 -0.84
C ARG A 463 -30.72 0.18 0.33
N GLU A 464 -31.35 -0.37 1.35
CA GLU A 464 -31.76 0.33 2.57
C GLU A 464 -30.59 0.78 3.48
N TYR A 465 -29.38 0.28 3.21
CA TYR A 465 -28.16 0.61 3.93
C TYR A 465 -27.13 1.32 3.03
N GLN A 466 -27.55 1.80 1.85
CA GLN A 466 -26.77 2.73 1.03
C GLN A 466 -27.07 4.17 1.52
N ASN A 467 -26.18 4.75 2.31
CA ASN A 467 -26.29 6.02 3.02
C ASN A 467 -25.16 7.03 2.76
N VAL A 468 -24.19 6.69 1.90
CA VAL A 468 -23.11 7.60 1.49
C VAL A 468 -23.44 8.22 0.16
N GLU A 469 -23.49 9.55 0.11
CA GLU A 469 -23.63 10.34 -1.11
C GLU A 469 -22.28 10.77 -1.66
N GLY A 470 -22.21 11.05 -2.97
CA GLY A 470 -21.03 11.70 -3.52
C GLY A 470 -21.19 12.19 -4.95
N SER A 471 -20.34 13.15 -5.29
CA SER A 471 -20.28 13.79 -6.60
C SER A 471 -18.82 14.02 -6.99
N GLY A 472 -18.55 14.00 -8.29
CA GLY A 472 -17.20 14.17 -8.82
C GLY A 472 -17.16 15.09 -10.03
N VAL A 473 -16.16 15.97 -10.07
CA VAL A 473 -15.91 16.89 -11.19
C VAL A 473 -14.48 16.71 -11.69
N TRP A 474 -14.33 16.57 -13.00
CA TRP A 474 -13.03 16.63 -13.67
C TRP A 474 -12.83 18.01 -14.30
N LYS A 475 -11.69 18.65 -14.00
CA LYS A 475 -11.34 19.95 -14.55
C LYS A 475 -9.83 20.13 -14.64
N ASP A 476 -9.35 20.61 -15.79
CA ASP A 476 -7.94 20.96 -16.01
C ASP A 476 -6.93 19.82 -15.68
N GLY A 477 -7.30 18.57 -15.96
CA GLY A 477 -6.47 17.39 -15.70
C GLY A 477 -6.41 16.98 -14.22
N GLU A 478 -7.46 17.28 -13.45
CA GLU A 478 -7.61 16.92 -12.05
C GLU A 478 -9.05 16.52 -11.75
N TRP A 479 -9.20 15.40 -11.05
CA TRP A 479 -10.47 14.99 -10.46
C TRP A 479 -10.62 15.60 -9.06
N THR A 480 -11.83 16.04 -8.73
CA THR A 480 -12.25 16.41 -7.36
C THR A 480 -13.53 15.66 -7.04
N VAL A 481 -13.48 14.77 -6.05
CA VAL A 481 -14.62 13.95 -5.62
C VAL A 481 -14.92 14.23 -4.15
N VAL A 482 -16.20 14.38 -3.82
CA VAL A 482 -16.68 14.52 -2.44
C VAL A 482 -17.51 13.31 -2.08
N PHE A 483 -17.17 12.68 -0.95
CA PHE A 483 -18.05 11.75 -0.25
C PHE A 483 -18.68 12.46 0.93
N MET A 484 -19.98 12.26 1.15
CA MET A 484 -20.71 12.77 2.30
C MET A 484 -21.52 11.63 2.93
N ARG A 485 -21.46 11.52 4.25
CA ARG A 485 -22.26 10.54 4.98
C ARG A 485 -22.72 11.11 6.31
N SER A 486 -23.98 10.85 6.65
CA SER A 486 -24.47 11.09 8.01
C SER A 486 -23.68 10.26 9.04
N VAL A 487 -23.42 10.86 10.20
CA VAL A 487 -22.81 10.23 11.38
C VAL A 487 -23.72 9.11 11.92
N ALA A 488 -25.02 9.16 11.64
CA ALA A 488 -25.97 8.12 12.00
C ALA A 488 -25.56 6.75 11.41
N VAL A 489 -25.78 5.70 12.20
CA VAL A 489 -25.50 4.31 11.82
C VAL A 489 -26.83 3.66 11.47
N PHE A 490 -26.96 3.19 10.23
CA PHE A 490 -28.18 2.58 9.71
C PHE A 490 -28.04 1.07 9.58
N GLY A 491 -26.84 0.59 9.24
CA GLY A 491 -26.48 -0.81 9.11
C GLY A 491 -25.41 -1.26 10.10
N LYS A 492 -25.38 -2.57 10.40
CA LYS A 492 -24.33 -3.17 11.26
C LYS A 492 -22.92 -3.07 10.67
N TRP A 493 -22.83 -2.80 9.36
CA TRP A 493 -21.58 -2.70 8.63
C TRP A 493 -21.15 -1.25 8.39
N ASP A 494 -21.89 -0.27 8.88
CA ASP A 494 -21.49 1.12 8.74
C ASP A 494 -20.39 1.43 9.75
N ALA A 495 -19.41 2.23 9.32
CA ALA A 495 -18.39 2.72 10.23
C ALA A 495 -19.03 3.64 11.30
N VAL A 496 -18.67 3.46 12.57
CA VAL A 496 -19.08 4.39 13.62
C VAL A 496 -18.18 5.62 13.56
N ILE A 497 -18.70 6.74 13.05
CA ILE A 497 -17.93 7.99 12.84
C ILE A 497 -17.66 8.71 14.16
N ASP A 498 -18.70 8.93 14.97
CA ASP A 498 -18.60 9.60 16.27
C ASP A 498 -18.20 8.58 17.35
N LYS A 499 -16.89 8.29 17.41
CA LYS A 499 -16.29 7.40 18.40
C LYS A 499 -15.14 8.08 19.12
N LYS A 500 -14.76 7.52 20.27
CA LYS A 500 -13.56 7.97 20.99
C LYS A 500 -12.31 7.58 20.21
N GLY A 501 -11.55 8.59 19.78
CA GLY A 501 -10.30 8.41 19.04
C GLY A 501 -10.50 8.33 17.51
N PRO A 502 -9.41 8.21 16.75
CA PRO A 502 -9.46 8.34 15.29
C PRO A 502 -10.17 7.18 14.60
N LEU A 503 -10.76 7.47 13.45
CA LEU A 503 -11.14 6.47 12.45
C LEU A 503 -9.89 5.97 11.72
N LEU A 504 -9.86 4.70 11.35
CA LEU A 504 -8.83 4.19 10.44
C LEU A 504 -9.38 4.26 9.02
N VAL A 505 -8.72 5.06 8.19
CA VAL A 505 -9.12 5.31 6.80
C VAL A 505 -8.01 4.96 5.83
N ALA A 506 -8.35 4.37 4.69
CA ALA A 506 -7.42 4.13 3.59
C ALA A 506 -8.09 4.53 2.26
N PHE A 507 -7.27 4.88 1.27
CA PHE A 507 -7.75 5.39 0.00
C PHE A 507 -7.27 4.50 -1.14
N ALA A 508 -8.06 4.42 -2.20
CA ALA A 508 -7.68 3.78 -3.44
C ALA A 508 -8.14 4.60 -4.64
N VAL A 509 -7.34 4.62 -5.71
CA VAL A 509 -7.66 5.31 -6.96
C VAL A 509 -7.45 4.36 -8.14
N TRP A 510 -8.39 4.39 -9.08
CA TRP A 510 -8.38 3.68 -10.35
C TRP A 510 -8.29 4.71 -11.47
N ASP A 511 -7.37 4.47 -12.39
CA ASP A 511 -7.08 5.26 -13.57
C ASP A 511 -7.56 4.47 -14.81
N GLY A 512 -8.61 4.97 -15.46
CA GLY A 512 -9.26 4.36 -16.61
C GLY A 512 -8.32 4.18 -17.79
N ALA A 513 -7.49 5.19 -18.08
CA ALA A 513 -6.47 5.13 -19.13
C ALA A 513 -5.36 4.10 -18.87
N LYS A 514 -5.18 3.63 -17.62
CA LYS A 514 -4.29 2.50 -17.27
C LYS A 514 -5.01 1.17 -17.17
N GLU A 515 -6.28 1.13 -17.54
CA GLU A 515 -7.17 -0.04 -17.45
C GLU A 515 -7.31 -0.59 -16.02
N ASP A 516 -7.21 0.30 -15.04
CA ASP A 516 -7.35 -0.09 -13.64
C ASP A 516 -8.77 -0.61 -13.38
N ARG A 517 -8.84 -1.70 -12.62
CA ARG A 517 -10.08 -2.37 -12.22
C ARG A 517 -9.78 -3.35 -11.10
N ASN A 518 -10.76 -3.59 -10.22
CA ASN A 518 -10.61 -4.54 -9.10
C ASN A 518 -9.32 -4.25 -8.30
N GLY A 519 -8.42 -5.23 -8.18
CA GLY A 519 -7.13 -5.07 -7.50
C GLY A 519 -6.04 -4.32 -8.29
N ARG A 520 -6.26 -3.98 -9.56
CA ARG A 520 -5.36 -3.09 -10.31
C ARG A 520 -5.75 -1.65 -9.98
N LYS A 521 -5.01 -1.05 -9.06
CA LYS A 521 -5.22 0.29 -8.51
C LYS A 521 -3.98 0.78 -7.78
N VAL A 522 -4.00 2.05 -7.40
CA VAL A 522 -3.06 2.62 -6.41
C VAL A 522 -3.75 2.76 -5.06
N ILE A 523 -3.03 2.56 -3.96
CA ILE A 523 -3.59 2.60 -2.60
C ILE A 523 -2.73 3.37 -1.60
N SER A 524 -3.35 3.86 -0.53
CA SER A 524 -2.67 4.19 0.72
C SER A 524 -2.66 3.00 1.66
N VAL A 525 -1.82 3.06 2.70
CA VAL A 525 -2.02 2.23 3.90
C VAL A 525 -2.99 2.95 4.85
N TRP A 526 -3.30 2.35 6.00
CA TRP A 526 -4.14 2.99 7.02
C TRP A 526 -3.59 4.34 7.46
N GLN A 527 -4.46 5.34 7.47
CA GLN A 527 -4.29 6.67 8.03
C GLN A 527 -5.23 6.83 9.22
N ARG A 528 -4.95 7.81 10.08
CA ARG A 528 -5.84 8.15 11.20
C ARG A 528 -6.62 9.40 10.83
N LEU A 529 -7.95 9.34 10.93
CA LEU A 529 -8.83 10.49 10.73
C LEU A 529 -9.43 10.88 12.08
N ASP A 530 -8.94 11.98 12.64
CA ASP A 530 -9.44 12.59 13.86
C ASP A 530 -10.64 13.49 13.56
N ILE A 531 -11.78 13.21 14.19
CA ILE A 531 -12.98 14.04 14.10
C ILE A 531 -12.87 15.15 15.14
N ILE A 532 -12.74 16.39 14.68
CA ILE A 532 -12.67 17.56 15.56
C ILE A 532 -14.10 18.02 15.82
N HIS A 533 -14.48 18.08 17.09
CA HIS A 533 -15.76 18.62 17.56
C HIS A 533 -15.61 20.08 18.00
N PRO A 534 -16.71 20.88 18.03
CA PRO A 534 -16.64 22.23 18.55
C PRO A 534 -16.20 22.21 20.01
N THR A 535 -15.19 23.02 20.34
CA THR A 535 -14.77 23.22 21.73
C THR A 535 -15.94 23.83 22.50
N SER A 536 -16.40 23.14 23.55
CA SER A 536 -17.37 23.77 24.45
C SER A 536 -16.69 24.97 25.09
N THR A 537 -17.12 26.17 24.72
CA THR A 537 -16.77 27.35 25.50
C THR A 537 -17.29 27.10 26.90
N ALA A 538 -16.39 27.00 27.87
CA ALA A 538 -16.71 26.95 29.28
C ALA A 538 -17.77 28.02 29.55
N LYS A 539 -18.97 27.58 29.96
CA LYS A 539 -19.99 28.48 30.50
C LYS A 539 -19.33 29.19 31.68
N GLY A 540 -18.97 30.46 31.51
CA GLY A 540 -18.56 31.33 32.59
C GLY A 540 -19.69 31.34 33.62
N GLY A 541 -19.40 30.78 34.80
CA GLY A 541 -20.23 30.91 35.99
C GLY A 541 -19.93 32.21 36.72
#